data_AF-A0A2K2VAH2-F1
#
_entry.id   AF-A0A2K2VAH2-F1
#
_cell.length_a   1.000
_cell.length_b   1.000
_cell.length_c   1.000
_cell.angle_alpha   90.00
_cell.angle_beta   90.00
_cell.angle_gamma   90.00
#
_symmetry.space_group_name_H-M   'P 1'
#
loop_
_entity.id
_entity.type
_entity.pdbx_description
1 polymer ?
#
loop_
_entity_poly.entity_id
_entity_poly.type
_entity_poly.pdbx_seq_one_letter_code
_entity_poly.pdbx_strand_id
1 'polypeptide(L)'
;MKREVVRERFLELLKSIFSERFKDAESVYATIHYNDLAFELNISPTYAQMLLKVYCKSVGGRYTAGRCVVHRDDFFNALKTKEKIEWAQG
;
A
#
# COMPACT_ATOMS: atom_id res chain seq x y z
N MET A 1 -2.76 -7.03 -20.06
CA MET A 1 -1.98 -7.17 -18.81
C MET A 1 -2.68 -8.22 -17.93
N LYS A 2 -1.99 -9.29 -17.52
CA LYS A 2 -2.59 -10.31 -16.63
C LYS A 2 -2.91 -9.67 -15.27
N ARG A 3 -4.02 -10.05 -14.63
CA ARG A 3 -4.48 -9.46 -13.34
C ARG A 3 -3.42 -9.54 -12.23
N GLU A 4 -2.62 -10.59 -12.22
CA GLU A 4 -1.52 -10.79 -11.25
C GLU A 4 -0.44 -9.71 -11.38
N VAL A 5 -0.01 -9.40 -12.61
CA VAL A 5 0.98 -8.35 -12.89
C VAL A 5 0.51 -6.97 -12.41
N VAL A 6 -0.79 -6.67 -12.54
CA VAL A 6 -1.35 -5.40 -12.06
C VAL A 6 -1.27 -5.31 -10.54
N ARG A 7 -1.60 -6.41 -9.85
CA ARG A 7 -1.60 -6.47 -8.39
C ARG A 7 -0.19 -6.34 -7.82
N GLU A 8 0.80 -6.99 -8.42
CA GLU A 8 2.21 -6.87 -8.01
C GLU A 8 2.70 -5.43 -8.16
N ARG A 9 2.50 -4.83 -9.34
CA ARG A 9 2.87 -3.43 -9.59
C ARG A 9 2.17 -2.46 -8.64
N PHE A 10 0.90 -2.73 -8.30
CA PHE A 10 0.15 -1.94 -7.35
C PHE A 10 0.76 -2.00 -5.93
N LEU A 11 1.17 -3.18 -5.49
CA LEU A 11 1.78 -3.37 -4.18
C LEU A 11 3.18 -2.74 -4.11
N GLU A 12 3.99 -2.91 -5.14
CA GLU A 12 5.33 -2.31 -5.22
C GLU A 12 5.27 -0.78 -5.24
N LEU A 13 4.35 -0.20 -6.02
CA LEU A 13 4.12 1.24 -6.04
C LEU A 13 3.75 1.76 -4.64
N LEU A 14 2.83 1.10 -3.95
CA LEU A 14 2.44 1.50 -2.60
C LEU A 14 3.59 1.40 -1.60
N LYS A 15 4.35 0.30 -1.64
CA LYS A 15 5.53 0.12 -0.79
C LYS A 15 6.55 1.24 -1.02
N SER A 16 6.81 1.60 -2.27
CA SER A 16 7.71 2.69 -2.64
C SER A 16 7.21 4.03 -2.09
N ILE A 17 5.94 4.40 -2.36
CA ILE A 17 5.36 5.68 -1.91
C ILE A 17 5.39 5.81 -0.39
N PHE A 18 4.97 4.78 0.35
CA PHE A 18 4.98 4.84 1.81
C PHE A 18 6.39 4.86 2.38
N SER A 19 7.33 4.10 1.81
CA SER A 19 8.72 4.10 2.25
C SER A 19 9.36 5.48 2.07
N GLU A 20 9.16 6.11 0.92
CA GLU A 20 9.66 7.46 0.63
C GLU A 20 9.07 8.48 1.62
N ARG A 21 7.75 8.45 1.81
CA ARG A 21 7.06 9.36 2.74
C ARG A 21 7.51 9.20 4.18
N PHE A 22 7.83 7.99 4.63
CA PHE A 22 8.30 7.78 6.01
C PHE A 22 9.82 7.91 6.18
N LYS A 23 10.60 7.91 5.09
CA LYS A 23 12.04 8.11 5.13
C LYS A 23 12.39 9.56 5.47
N ASP A 24 11.68 10.50 4.86
CA ASP A 24 12.04 11.92 4.88
C ASP A 24 11.04 12.82 5.65
N ALA A 25 9.94 12.27 6.18
CA ALA A 25 8.93 13.07 6.89
C ALA A 25 9.06 12.99 8.42
N GLU A 26 8.87 14.15 9.06
CA GLU A 26 8.52 14.25 10.49
C GLU A 26 7.13 13.66 10.78
N SER A 27 6.30 13.46 9.74
CA SER A 27 4.94 12.94 9.88
C SER A 27 4.93 11.46 10.25
N VAL A 28 4.21 11.15 11.33
CA VAL A 28 3.90 9.78 11.75
C VAL A 28 2.82 9.11 10.90
N TYR A 29 2.09 9.88 10.07
CA TYR A 29 1.05 9.37 9.17
C TYR A 29 1.34 9.70 7.71
N ALA A 30 0.96 8.79 6.82
CA ALA A 30 0.97 9.01 5.38
C ALA A 30 -0.38 8.61 4.76
N THR A 31 -0.81 9.32 3.71
CA THR A 31 -2.15 9.14 3.11
C THR A 31 -2.12 9.07 1.59
N ILE A 32 -2.66 8.01 0.98
CA ILE A 32 -2.76 7.92 -0.49
C ILE A 32 -4.21 7.76 -0.94
N HIS A 33 -4.59 8.43 -2.03
CA HIS A 33 -5.92 8.35 -2.60
C HIS A 33 -5.97 7.31 -3.74
N TYR A 34 -7.09 6.60 -3.90
CA TYR A 34 -7.19 5.56 -4.94
C TYR A 34 -7.11 6.15 -6.36
N ASN A 35 -7.56 7.40 -6.55
CA ASN A 35 -7.48 8.08 -7.85
C ASN A 35 -6.04 8.26 -8.33
N ASP A 36 -5.10 8.56 -7.43
CA ASP A 36 -3.69 8.72 -7.78
C ASP A 36 -3.13 7.40 -8.33
N LEU A 37 -3.46 6.29 -7.69
CA LEU A 37 -3.07 4.94 -8.11
C LEU A 37 -3.75 4.51 -9.41
N ALA A 38 -5.02 4.89 -9.59
CA ALA A 38 -5.77 4.61 -10.80
C ALA A 38 -5.14 5.29 -12.02
N PHE A 39 -4.76 6.56 -11.84
CA PHE A 39 -4.05 7.35 -12.85
C PHE A 39 -2.67 6.76 -13.15
N GLU A 40 -1.84 6.54 -12.13
CA GLU A 40 -0.46 6.08 -12.28
C GLU A 40 -0.37 4.70 -12.96
N LEU A 41 -1.29 3.80 -12.62
CA LEU A 41 -1.29 2.43 -13.15
C LEU A 41 -2.17 2.26 -14.40
N ASN A 42 -2.82 3.33 -14.84
CA ASN A 42 -3.80 3.32 -15.92
C ASN A 42 -4.85 2.20 -15.77
N ILE A 43 -5.49 2.16 -14.59
CA ILE A 43 -6.53 1.18 -14.24
C ILE A 43 -7.84 1.87 -13.86
N SER A 44 -8.94 1.12 -13.84
CA SER A 44 -10.23 1.70 -13.45
C SER A 44 -10.21 2.19 -11.99
N PRO A 45 -10.83 3.35 -11.68
CA PRO A 45 -10.89 3.86 -10.31
C PRO A 45 -11.50 2.87 -9.32
N THR A 46 -12.54 2.14 -9.73
CA THR A 46 -13.17 1.08 -8.93
C THR A 46 -12.19 -0.04 -8.57
N TYR A 47 -11.32 -0.43 -9.51
CA TYR A 47 -10.34 -1.48 -9.27
C TYR A 47 -9.22 -0.99 -8.36
N ALA A 48 -8.71 0.22 -8.56
CA ALA A 48 -7.74 0.86 -7.67
C ALA A 48 -8.30 1.00 -6.25
N GLN A 49 -9.56 1.41 -6.11
CA GLN A 49 -10.25 1.55 -4.82
C GLN A 49 -10.30 0.22 -4.07
N MET A 50 -10.69 -0.85 -4.76
CA MET A 50 -10.75 -2.20 -4.19
C MET A 50 -9.36 -2.66 -3.72
N LEU A 51 -8.34 -2.51 -4.57
CA LEU A 51 -6.97 -2.90 -4.24
C LEU A 51 -6.41 -2.08 -3.07
N LEU A 52 -6.67 -0.77 -3.05
CA LEU A 52 -6.21 0.11 -1.97
C LEU A 52 -6.86 -0.25 -0.63
N LYS A 53 -8.16 -0.58 -0.63
CA LYS A 53 -8.86 -1.00 0.59
C LYS A 53 -8.27 -2.29 1.17
N VAL A 54 -7.96 -3.27 0.32
CA VAL A 54 -7.31 -4.53 0.73
C VAL A 54 -5.92 -4.27 1.29
N TYR A 55 -5.11 -3.50 0.56
CA TYR A 55 -3.78 -3.13 1.02
C TYR A 55 -3.82 -2.42 2.37
N CYS A 56 -4.68 -1.42 2.51
CA CYS A 56 -4.76 -0.59 3.71
C CYS A 56 -4.98 -1.44 4.96
N LYS A 57 -5.92 -2.39 4.88
CA LYS A 57 -6.17 -3.35 5.96
C LYS A 57 -4.95 -4.23 6.27
N SER A 58 -4.21 -4.67 5.24
CA SER A 58 -3.04 -5.54 5.42
C SER A 58 -1.85 -4.88 6.10
N VAL A 59 -1.75 -3.55 6.06
CA VAL A 59 -0.68 -2.78 6.69
C VAL A 59 -1.14 -2.09 7.98
N GLY A 60 -2.28 -2.50 8.55
CA GLY A 60 -2.85 -1.90 9.76
C GLY A 60 -3.44 -0.50 9.56
N GLY A 61 -3.50 0.00 8.33
CA GLY A 61 -4.01 1.32 8.01
C GLY A 61 -5.53 1.45 8.08
N ARG A 62 -6.01 2.69 8.13
CA ARG A 62 -7.42 3.06 8.12
C ARG A 62 -7.84 3.57 6.74
N TYR A 63 -8.80 2.88 6.13
CA TYR A 63 -9.41 3.33 4.88
C TYR A 63 -10.60 4.25 5.16
N THR A 64 -10.61 5.47 4.61
CA THR A 64 -11.69 6.45 4.78
C THR A 64 -11.72 7.42 3.60
N ALA A 65 -12.90 7.84 3.15
CA ALA A 65 -13.07 8.88 2.12
C ALA A 65 -12.15 8.71 0.88
N GLY A 66 -12.05 7.50 0.34
CA GLY A 66 -11.24 7.24 -0.86
C GLY A 66 -9.71 7.13 -0.62
N ARG A 67 -9.25 7.24 0.62
CA ARG A 67 -7.82 7.21 0.95
C ARG A 67 -7.49 6.13 1.98
N CYS A 68 -6.26 5.64 1.88
CA CYS A 68 -5.65 4.84 2.93
C CYS A 68 -4.75 5.73 3.78
N VAL A 69 -4.98 5.76 5.10
CA VAL A 69 -4.16 6.43 6.09
C VAL A 69 -3.37 5.37 6.84
N VAL A 70 -2.04 5.47 6.87
CA VAL A 70 -1.17 4.49 7.51
C VAL A 70 -0.28 5.18 8.53
N HIS A 71 -0.15 4.60 9.72
CA HIS A 71 0.83 5.01 10.71
C HIS A 71 2.20 4.39 10.37
N ARG A 72 3.28 5.14 10.62
CA ARG A 72 4.65 4.73 10.31
C ARG A 72 5.00 3.34 10.86
N ASP A 73 4.73 3.11 12.14
CA ASP A 73 5.10 1.86 12.80
C ASP A 73 4.29 0.67 12.25
N ASP A 74 3.01 0.86 11.96
CA ASP A 74 2.16 -0.18 11.38
C ASP A 74 2.69 -0.62 10.01
N PHE A 75 3.11 0.35 9.19
CA PHE A 75 3.74 0.08 7.89
C PHE A 75 5.02 -0.75 8.04
N PHE A 76 5.98 -0.31 8.86
CA PHE A 76 7.25 -1.02 9.01
C PHE A 76 7.10 -2.37 9.72
N ASN A 77 6.14 -2.50 10.65
CA ASN A 77 5.81 -3.78 11.25
C ASN A 77 5.23 -4.74 10.21
N ALA A 78 4.32 -4.27 9.35
CA ALA A 78 3.75 -5.08 8.29
C ALA A 78 4.80 -5.54 7.26
N LEU A 79 5.82 -4.73 6.97
CA LEU A 79 6.96 -5.13 6.13
C LEU A 79 7.75 -6.27 6.78
N LYS A 80 8.16 -6.10 8.05
CA LYS A 80 8.92 -7.11 8.80
C LYS A 80 8.18 -8.43 8.96
N THR A 81 6.85 -8.38 9.17
CA THR A 81 6.03 -9.59 9.28
C THR A 81 5.97 -10.36 7.97
N LYS A 82 5.89 -9.67 6.82
CA LYS A 82 5.93 -10.34 5.52
C LYS A 82 7.28 -10.99 5.25
N GLU A 83 8.38 -10.31 5.56
CA GLU A 83 9.71 -10.90 5.47
C GLU A 83 9.82 -12.14 6.35
N LYS A 84 9.36 -12.10 7.61
CA LYS A 84 9.41 -13.27 8.51
C LYS A 84 8.62 -14.49 8.02
N ILE A 85 7.52 -14.30 7.30
CA ILE A 85 6.72 -15.42 6.77
C ILE A 85 7.46 -16.13 5.63
N GLU A 86 8.25 -15.42 4.83
CA GLU A 86 9.01 -16.01 3.72
C GLU A 86 10.16 -16.92 4.20
N TRP A 87 10.77 -16.65 5.37
CA TRP A 87 11.83 -17.49 5.95
C TRP A 87 11.31 -18.67 6.80
N ALA A 88 10.06 -18.62 7.26
CA ALA A 88 9.46 -19.69 8.08
C ALA A 88 8.86 -20.85 7.25
N GLN A 89 8.88 -20.72 5.91
CA GLN A 89 8.41 -21.75 4.96
C GLN A 89 9.58 -22.44 4.22
N GLY A 90 10.82 -22.26 4.70
CA GLY A 90 12.03 -22.95 4.24
C GLY A 90 12.34 -24.20 5.04
#